data_AF-A0A3Q3D3T0-F1
#
_entry.id   AF-A0A3Q3D3T0-F1
#
_cell.length_a   1.000
_cell.length_b   1.000
_cell.length_c   1.000
_cell.angle_alpha   90.00
_cell.angle_beta   90.00
_cell.angle_gamma   90.00
#
_symmetry.space_group_name_H-M   'P 1'
#
loop_
_entity.id
_entity.type
_entity.pdbx_description
1 polymer ?
#
loop_
_entity_poly.entity_id
_entity_poly.type
_entity_poly.pdbx_seq_one_letter_code
_entity_poly.pdbx_strand_id
1 'polypeptide(L)'
;MVAHRDNLYVMRNGPCDDFLRCLMDCYNLTTAQWTAMPGHYINSKGALFTAMIRGDSALTVKHMLTLEYAIGAHGWKPRRQMKGFPKSGSLRTCLLRLPKTGYTGADRTALCEITPASNWSPFVDARF
;
A
#
# COMPACT_ATOMS: atom_id res chain seq x y z
N MET A 1 -3.77 -2.46 2.54
CA MET A 1 -3.84 -1.01 2.83
C MET A 1 -2.41 -0.48 2.91
N VAL A 2 -2.13 0.69 2.33
CA VAL A 2 -0.80 1.31 2.38
C VAL A 2 -0.92 2.83 2.52
N ALA A 3 0.03 3.47 3.21
CA ALA A 3 0.08 4.92 3.37
C ALA A 3 1.18 5.54 2.50
N HIS A 4 0.90 6.67 1.87
CA HIS A 4 1.88 7.51 1.17
C HIS A 4 1.45 8.98 1.27
N ARG A 5 2.33 9.82 1.83
CA ARG A 5 2.04 11.24 2.15
C ARG A 5 0.78 11.34 3.00
N ASP A 6 -0.16 12.21 2.64
CA ASP A 6 -1.43 12.40 3.33
C ASP A 6 -2.51 11.40 2.91
N ASN A 7 -2.17 10.36 2.16
CA ASN A 7 -3.14 9.44 1.58
C ASN A 7 -2.98 8.01 2.11
N LEU A 8 -4.09 7.38 2.45
CA LEU A 8 -4.20 5.98 2.83
C LEU A 8 -5.00 5.23 1.77
N TYR A 9 -4.33 4.34 1.04
CA TYR A 9 -4.91 3.57 -0.05
C TYR A 9 -5.39 2.21 0.45
N VAL A 10 -6.64 1.89 0.14
CA VAL A 10 -7.26 0.58 0.40
C VAL A 10 -7.67 -0.03 -0.93
N MET A 11 -7.06 -1.16 -1.25
CA MET A 11 -7.49 -1.97 -2.38
C MET A 11 -8.57 -2.94 -1.92
N ARG A 12 -9.72 -2.95 -2.60
CA ARG A 12 -10.85 -3.85 -2.37
C ARG A 12 -11.04 -4.75 -3.58
N ASN A 13 -11.49 -5.98 -3.37
CA ASN A 13 -11.93 -6.81 -4.49
C ASN A 13 -13.20 -6.20 -5.11
N GLY A 14 -13.37 -6.42 -6.42
CA GLY A 14 -14.61 -6.08 -7.10
C GLY A 14 -15.80 -6.87 -6.54
N PRO A 15 -17.03 -6.41 -6.74
CA PRO A 15 -18.23 -7.11 -6.29
C PRO A 15 -18.46 -8.40 -7.09
N CYS A 16 -19.08 -9.40 -6.46
CA CYS A 16 -19.60 -10.62 -7.10
C CYS A 16 -18.57 -11.31 -8.01
N ASP A 17 -18.95 -11.59 -9.28
CA ASP A 17 -18.13 -12.29 -10.26
C ASP A 17 -16.92 -11.47 -10.76
N ASP A 18 -16.89 -10.16 -10.47
CA ASP A 18 -15.80 -9.26 -10.80
C ASP A 18 -14.73 -9.17 -9.68
N PHE A 19 -14.66 -10.13 -8.76
CA PHE A 19 -13.69 -10.15 -7.64
C PHE A 19 -12.22 -10.03 -8.07
N LEU A 20 -11.90 -10.36 -9.32
CA LEU A 20 -10.57 -10.19 -9.91
C LEU A 20 -10.26 -8.76 -10.36
N ARG A 21 -11.24 -7.87 -10.42
CA ARG A 21 -11.09 -6.46 -10.77
C ARG A 21 -11.16 -5.64 -9.48
N CYS A 22 -10.00 -5.45 -8.86
CA CYS A 22 -9.92 -4.71 -7.63
C CYS A 22 -10.19 -3.21 -7.86
N LEU A 23 -10.90 -2.62 -6.92
CA LEU A 23 -11.13 -1.18 -6.79
C LEU A 23 -10.17 -0.61 -5.76
N MET A 24 -9.88 0.69 -5.83
CA MET A 24 -9.07 1.37 -4.84
C MET A 24 -9.82 2.55 -4.27
N ASP A 25 -9.85 2.67 -2.95
CA ASP A 25 -10.27 3.89 -2.26
C ASP A 25 -9.07 4.55 -1.61
N CYS A 26 -9.12 5.87 -1.54
CA CYS A 26 -8.10 6.70 -0.93
C CYS A 26 -8.74 7.52 0.19
N TYR A 27 -8.24 7.38 1.41
CA TYR A 27 -8.55 8.29 2.50
C TYR A 27 -7.48 9.37 2.57
N ASN A 28 -7.88 10.63 2.44
CA ASN A 28 -6.99 11.76 2.60
C ASN A 28 -7.05 12.27 4.05
N LEU A 29 -5.90 12.29 4.73
CA LEU A 29 -5.75 12.71 6.12
C LEU A 29 -6.05 14.20 6.32
N THR A 30 -5.72 15.04 5.33
CA THR A 30 -5.92 16.49 5.39
C THR A 30 -7.39 16.85 5.28
N THR A 31 -8.13 16.21 4.37
CA THR A 31 -9.56 16.47 4.16
C THR A 31 -10.46 15.60 5.01
N ALA A 32 -9.91 14.54 5.63
CA ALA A 32 -10.65 13.51 6.37
C ALA A 32 -11.76 12.85 5.53
N GLN A 33 -11.51 12.63 4.24
CA GLN A 33 -12.51 12.09 3.30
C GLN A 33 -12.00 10.85 2.58
N TRP A 34 -12.90 9.90 2.35
CA TRP A 34 -12.69 8.80 1.42
C TRP A 34 -13.08 9.22 0.01
N THR A 35 -12.27 8.84 -0.97
CA THR A 35 -12.56 9.03 -2.39
C THR A 35 -12.30 7.73 -3.12
N ALA A 36 -13.29 7.29 -3.91
CA ALA A 36 -13.10 6.16 -4.83
C ALA A 36 -12.16 6.59 -5.95
N MET A 37 -11.06 5.87 -6.14
CA MET A 37 -10.11 6.15 -7.19
C MET A 37 -10.60 5.56 -8.51
N PRO A 38 -10.41 6.25 -9.64
CA PRO A 38 -10.82 5.74 -10.94
C PRO A 38 -9.94 4.56 -11.37
N GLY A 39 -10.54 3.63 -12.11
CA GLY A 39 -9.86 2.49 -12.72
C GLY A 39 -9.97 1.20 -11.91
N HIS A 40 -9.45 0.12 -12.52
CA HIS A 40 -9.47 -1.22 -11.94
C HIS A 40 -8.07 -1.82 -11.95
N TYR A 41 -7.78 -2.59 -10.91
CA TYR A 41 -6.51 -3.30 -10.76
C TYR A 41 -6.76 -4.79 -10.92
N ILE A 42 -6.06 -5.39 -11.86
CA ILE A 42 -6.29 -6.79 -12.21
C ILE A 42 -5.57 -7.71 -11.21
N ASN A 43 -6.36 -8.50 -10.50
CA ASN A 43 -5.93 -9.58 -9.62
C ASN A 43 -5.94 -10.95 -10.34
N SER A 44 -5.94 -10.98 -11.67
CA SER A 44 -6.01 -12.22 -12.48
C SER A 44 -4.79 -13.13 -12.38
N LYS A 45 -3.66 -12.59 -11.88
CA LYS A 45 -2.45 -13.38 -11.52
C LYS A 45 -2.26 -13.47 -10.01
N GLY A 46 -3.28 -13.06 -9.26
CA GLY A 46 -3.33 -12.96 -7.81
C GLY A 46 -2.42 -11.89 -7.21
N ALA A 47 -2.07 -10.83 -7.95
CA ALA A 47 -1.04 -9.87 -7.55
C ALA A 47 -1.28 -9.14 -6.20
N LEU A 48 -2.39 -9.35 -5.48
CA LEU A 48 -2.71 -8.51 -4.32
C LEU A 48 -3.14 -9.30 -3.08
N PHE A 49 -2.20 -9.48 -2.16
CA PHE A 49 -2.46 -9.70 -0.73
C PHE A 49 -1.64 -8.74 0.16
N THR A 50 -0.53 -8.19 -0.35
CA THR A 50 0.24 -7.15 0.35
C THR A 50 0.79 -6.13 -0.65
N ALA A 51 0.78 -4.86 -0.25
CA ALA A 51 1.46 -3.80 -0.97
C ALA A 51 2.40 -3.04 -0.02
N MET A 52 3.46 -2.45 -0.58
CA MET A 52 4.47 -1.67 0.14
C MET A 52 4.82 -0.41 -0.66
N ILE A 53 5.15 0.68 0.04
CA ILE A 53 5.59 1.93 -0.59
C ILE A 53 7.12 2.04 -0.53
N ARG A 54 7.73 2.43 -1.65
CA ARG A 54 9.15 2.81 -1.76
C ARG A 54 9.24 4.14 -2.51
N GLY A 55 9.48 5.23 -1.78
CA GLY A 55 9.43 6.58 -2.37
C GLY A 55 8.05 6.87 -2.95
N ASP A 56 7.98 7.19 -4.24
CA ASP A 56 6.72 7.41 -4.98
C ASP A 56 6.28 6.19 -5.81
N SER A 57 6.84 5.01 -5.52
CA SER A 57 6.41 3.74 -6.10
C SER A 57 5.65 2.89 -5.08
N ALA A 58 4.62 2.19 -5.54
CA ALA A 58 3.93 1.15 -4.79
C ALA A 58 4.25 -0.22 -5.39
N LEU A 59 4.66 -1.18 -4.57
CA LEU A 59 4.92 -2.55 -4.97
C LEU A 59 3.83 -3.46 -4.43
N THR A 60 3.28 -4.32 -5.28
CA THR A 60 2.31 -5.34 -4.89
C THR A 60 2.99 -6.70 -5.01
N VAL A 61 3.11 -7.42 -3.89
CA VAL A 61 3.97 -8.61 -3.79
C VAL A 61 3.13 -9.87 -3.66
N LYS A 62 3.44 -10.89 -4.47
CA LYS A 62 2.95 -12.27 -4.34
C LYS A 62 4.05 -13.29 -4.67
N HIS A 63 3.84 -14.54 -4.28
CA HIS A 63 4.54 -15.75 -4.69
C HIS A 63 5.12 -15.73 -6.13
N MET A 64 4.25 -15.54 -7.13
CA MET A 64 4.63 -15.66 -8.55
C MET A 64 4.99 -14.33 -9.21
N LEU A 65 4.48 -13.22 -8.68
CA LEU A 65 4.58 -11.92 -9.35
C LEU A 65 4.68 -10.75 -8.37
N THR A 66 5.56 -9.82 -8.69
CA THR A 66 5.58 -8.49 -8.07
C THR A 66 5.30 -7.45 -9.15
N LEU A 67 4.35 -6.54 -8.92
CA LEU A 67 4.08 -5.39 -9.81
C LEU A 67 4.48 -4.11 -9.11
N GLU A 68 5.18 -3.24 -9.81
CA GLU A 68 5.49 -1.88 -9.38
C GLU A 68 4.57 -0.90 -10.09
N TYR A 69 4.06 0.05 -9.32
CA TYR A 69 3.25 1.16 -9.79
C TYR A 69 3.89 2.48 -9.40
N ALA A 70 3.79 3.49 -10.28
CA ALA A 70 3.98 4.89 -9.92
C ALA A 70 2.72 5.40 -9.23
N ILE A 71 2.88 6.07 -8.10
CA ILE A 71 1.78 6.74 -7.40
C ILE A 71 1.55 8.10 -8.08
N GLY A 72 0.40 8.25 -8.74
CA GLY A 72 0.00 9.50 -9.40
C GLY A 72 -1.21 10.15 -8.74
N ALA A 73 -1.57 11.35 -9.20
CA ALA A 73 -2.69 12.13 -8.69
C ALA A 73 -4.06 11.42 -8.84
N HIS A 74 -4.21 10.59 -9.88
CA HIS A 74 -5.48 9.91 -10.20
C HIS A 74 -5.39 8.38 -10.00
N GLY A 75 -4.40 7.91 -9.26
CA GLY A 75 -4.23 6.49 -8.95
C GLY A 75 -2.85 5.96 -9.31
N TRP A 76 -2.71 4.65 -9.15
CA TRP A 76 -1.46 3.93 -9.37
C TRP A 76 -1.34 3.52 -10.83
N LYS A 77 -0.24 3.90 -11.47
CA LYS A 77 0.05 3.58 -12.87
C LYS A 77 1.08 2.45 -12.95
N PRO A 78 0.83 1.36 -13.66
CA PRO A 78 1.78 0.26 -13.74
C PRO A 78 3.09 0.73 -14.39
N ARG A 79 4.22 0.33 -13.81
CA ARG A 79 5.57 0.66 -14.31
C ARG A 79 6.32 -0.58 -14.75
N ARG A 80 6.36 -1.59 -13.88
CA ARG A 80 7.24 -2.75 -14.08
C ARG A 80 6.61 -4.00 -13.50
N GLN A 81 6.87 -5.12 -14.18
CA GLN A 81 6.59 -6.45 -13.68
C GLN A 81 7.91 -7.14 -13.32
N MET A 82 7.94 -7.77 -12.15
CA MET A 82 9.11 -8.44 -11.58
C MET A 82 8.73 -9.85 -11.10
N LYS A 83 9.75 -10.69 -10.92
CA LYS A 83 9.56 -12.03 -10.35
C LYS A 83 8.95 -11.89 -8.95
N GLY A 84 8.00 -12.78 -8.64
CA GLY A 84 7.39 -12.84 -7.32
C GLY A 84 8.36 -13.29 -6.23
N PHE A 85 7.89 -13.15 -4.99
CA PHE A 85 8.61 -13.59 -3.81
C PHE A 85 8.20 -15.02 -3.45
N PRO A 86 9.03 -16.05 -3.67
CA PRO A 86 8.63 -17.47 -3.68
C PRO A 86 8.30 -18.06 -2.29
N LYS A 87 8.19 -17.24 -1.24
CA LYS A 87 7.78 -17.71 0.08
C LYS A 87 6.28 -17.48 0.26
N SER A 88 5.59 -18.51 0.68
CA SER A 88 4.19 -18.45 1.10
C SER A 88 4.09 -17.91 2.54
N GLY A 89 3.11 -17.05 2.81
CA GLY A 89 2.85 -16.49 4.14
C GLY A 89 2.48 -15.00 4.07
N SER A 90 1.64 -14.54 5.00
CA SER A 90 1.30 -13.12 5.11
C SER A 90 2.51 -12.31 5.58
N LEU A 91 2.82 -11.23 4.86
CA LEU A 91 3.64 -10.15 5.40
C LEU A 91 2.86 -9.51 6.56
N ARG A 92 3.48 -9.44 7.75
CA ARG A 92 2.81 -9.05 9.00
C ARG A 92 2.09 -7.70 8.85
N THR A 93 0.84 -7.67 9.27
CA THR A 93 0.04 -6.45 9.40
C THR A 93 0.64 -5.55 10.49
N CYS A 94 0.77 -4.27 10.19
CA CYS A 94 1.13 -3.24 11.15
C CYS A 94 -0.12 -2.40 11.47
N LEU A 95 -0.27 -2.00 12.74
CA LEU A 95 -1.29 -1.04 13.15
C LEU A 95 -0.80 0.36 12.81
N LEU A 96 -1.49 1.03 11.88
CA LEU A 96 -1.27 2.45 11.60
C LEU A 96 -2.01 3.27 12.65
N ARG A 97 -1.28 3.91 13.56
CA ARG A 97 -1.87 4.84 14.53
C ARG A 97 -1.86 6.25 13.94
N LEU A 98 -3.04 6.74 13.59
CA LEU A 98 -3.19 8.13 13.13
C LEU A 98 -2.97 9.10 14.30
N PRO A 99 -2.28 10.24 14.09
CA PRO A 99 -2.10 11.26 15.12
C PRO A 99 -3.45 11.79 15.61
N LYS A 100 -3.59 11.96 16.93
CA LYS A 100 -4.88 12.28 17.58
C LYS A 100 -5.31 13.75 17.48
N THR A 101 -4.42 14.65 17.05
CA THR A 101 -4.67 16.09 17.01
C THR A 101 -3.89 16.73 15.86
N GLY A 102 -4.56 17.63 15.13
CA GLY A 102 -4.10 18.23 13.89
C GLY A 102 -2.79 19.00 14.00
N TYR A 103 -2.07 19.03 12.89
CA TYR A 103 -0.90 19.84 12.62
C TYR A 103 -1.05 21.28 13.13
N THR A 104 -0.48 21.58 14.29
CA THR A 104 -0.06 22.95 14.62
C THR A 104 1.39 23.05 14.21
N GLY A 105 1.64 23.88 13.19
CA GLY A 105 2.86 23.87 12.38
C GLY A 105 4.16 24.01 13.16
N ALA A 106 5.16 23.24 12.72
CA ALA A 106 6.59 23.61 12.67
C ALA A 106 7.48 22.41 12.29
N ASP A 107 6.97 21.18 12.25
CA ASP A 107 7.80 20.03 11.90
C ASP A 107 7.13 19.20 10.78
N ARG A 108 7.75 19.19 9.59
CA ARG A 108 7.23 18.53 8.38
C ARG A 108 7.52 17.03 8.38
N THR A 109 7.72 16.44 9.54
CA THR A 109 8.13 15.05 9.72
C THR A 109 7.16 14.32 10.64
N ALA A 110 5.88 14.28 10.28
CA ALA A 110 4.95 13.35 10.89
C ALA A 110 5.28 11.93 10.39
N LEU A 111 6.25 11.30 11.04
CA LEU A 111 6.54 9.89 10.86
C LEU A 111 5.31 9.11 11.36
N CYS A 112 4.59 8.47 10.44
CA CYS A 112 3.68 7.41 10.82
C CYS A 112 4.51 6.32 11.52
N GLU A 113 4.43 6.26 12.85
CA GLU A 113 5.06 5.21 13.62
C GLU A 113 4.34 3.89 13.33
N ILE A 114 4.96 3.09 12.48
CA ILE A 114 4.61 1.69 12.30
C ILE A 114 5.32 0.92 13.40
N THR A 115 4.62 0.62 14.50
CA THR A 115 5.17 -0.25 15.56
C THR A 115 5.03 -1.72 15.13
N PRO A 116 6.13 -2.47 15.01
CA PRO A 116 6.06 -3.93 14.89
C PRO A 116 5.53 -4.50 16.21
N ALA A 117 4.62 -5.47 16.15
CA ALA A 117 4.34 -6.29 17.33
C ALA A 117 5.66 -6.94 17.80
N SER A 118 5.97 -6.74 19.08
CA SER A 118 7.28 -6.88 19.73
C SER A 118 8.11 -8.10 19.35
N ASN A 119 9.42 -7.86 19.32
CA ASN A 119 10.56 -8.70 18.94
C ASN A 119 10.73 -8.85 17.42
N TRP A 120 11.84 -8.33 16.88
CA TRP A 120 12.65 -8.84 15.76
C TRP A 120 13.37 -7.67 15.04
N SER A 121 14.69 -7.81 14.87
CA SER A 121 15.59 -6.85 14.22
C SER A 121 15.28 -6.69 12.72
N PRO A 122 15.33 -5.46 12.17
CA PRO A 122 15.08 -5.23 10.77
C PRO A 122 16.32 -5.60 9.94
N PHE A 123 16.11 -6.38 8.88
CA PHE A 123 16.86 -6.29 7.62
C PHE A 123 18.40 -6.14 7.73
N VAL A 124 19.07 -7.26 8.05
CA VAL A 124 20.38 -7.54 7.46
C VAL A 124 20.08 -8.51 6.30
N ASP A 125 20.60 -8.26 5.10
CA ASP A 125 20.47 -9.10 3.89
C ASP A 125 19.22 -9.03 2.99
N ALA A 126 18.77 -7.83 2.64
CA ALA A 126 18.12 -7.67 1.34
C ALA A 126 18.56 -6.36 0.66
N ARG A 127 19.69 -6.41 -0.06
CA ARG A 127 20.05 -5.36 -1.03
C ARG A 127 19.17 -5.52 -2.27
N PHE A 128 18.36 -4.49 -2.56
CA PHE A 128 17.70 -4.27 -3.85
C PHE A 128 17.79 -2.79 -4.27
#